data_AF-A0A727ZB29-F1
#
_entry.id   AF-A0A727ZB29-F1
#
_cell.length_a   1.000
_cell.length_b   1.000
_cell.length_c   1.000
_cell.angle_alpha   90.00
_cell.angle_beta   90.00
_cell.angle_gamma   90.00
#
_symmetry.space_group_name_H-M   'P 1'
#
loop_
_entity.id
_entity.type
_entity.pdbx_description
1 polymer ?
#
loop_
_entity_poly.entity_id
_entity_poly.type
_entity_poly.pdbx_seq_one_letter_code
_entity_poly.pdbx_strand_id
1 'polypeptide(L)' 'MANLLDWNTLHHKVQAYLDPENGIDKPQKAFPILMVATLLNVSDEEAEDAITDGSMDRGVDAVYVDD' A
#
# COMPACT_ATOMS: atom_id res chain seq x y z
N MET A 1 14.80 -10.08 -22.38
CA MET A 1 14.82 -10.52 -20.98
C MET A 1 13.58 -9.95 -20.31
N ALA A 2 12.54 -10.75 -20.19
CA ALA A 2 11.44 -10.41 -19.29
C ALA A 2 11.97 -10.62 -17.88
N ASN A 3 12.14 -9.55 -17.12
CA ASN A 3 12.39 -9.70 -15.70
C ASN A 3 11.17 -10.42 -15.11
N LEU A 4 11.40 -11.33 -14.15
CA LEU A 4 10.36 -12.15 -13.51
C LEU A 4 9.22 -11.31 -12.87
N LEU A 5 9.45 -10.01 -12.67
CA LEU A 5 8.44 -9.03 -12.33
C LEU A 5 8.02 -8.23 -13.57
N ASP A 6 6.72 -8.27 -13.87
CA ASP A 6 6.09 -7.30 -14.77
C ASP A 6 5.96 -5.94 -14.06
N TRP A 7 6.99 -5.12 -14.23
CA TRP A 7 7.06 -3.77 -13.69
C TRP A 7 5.93 -2.86 -14.20
N ASN A 8 5.39 -3.10 -15.40
CA ASN A 8 4.28 -2.30 -15.91
C ASN A 8 2.99 -2.61 -15.15
N THR A 9 2.73 -3.89 -14.90
CA THR A 9 1.59 -4.31 -14.08
C THR A 9 1.73 -3.81 -12.64
N LEU A 10 2.92 -3.91 -12.05
CA LEU A 10 3.15 -3.38 -10.70
C LEU A 10 2.92 -1.87 -10.66
N HIS A 11 3.49 -1.12 -11.59
CA HIS A 11 3.32 0.32 -11.66
C HIS A 11 1.84 0.71 -11.79
N HIS A 12 1.10 0.06 -12.70
CA HIS A 12 -0.33 0.30 -12.86
C HIS A 12 -1.12 0.02 -11.56
N LYS A 13 -0.79 -1.07 -10.85
CA LYS A 13 -1.41 -1.38 -9.57
C LYS A 13 -1.11 -0.32 -8.52
N VAL A 14 0.15 0.10 -8.37
CA VAL A 14 0.54 1.15 -7.41
C VAL A 14 -0.16 2.48 -7.71
N GLN A 15 -0.34 2.84 -8.99
CA GLN A 15 -1.07 4.06 -9.35
C GLN A 15 -2.56 4.01 -8.93
N ALA A 16 -3.16 2.82 -8.80
CA ALA A 16 -4.54 2.68 -8.37
C ALA A 16 -4.74 2.97 -6.87
N TYR A 17 -3.68 2.87 -6.06
CA TYR A 17 -3.70 3.19 -4.62
C TYR A 17 -3.18 4.60 -4.32
N LEU A 18 -3.00 5.45 -5.34
CA LEU A 18 -2.69 6.86 -5.09
C LEU A 18 -3.96 7.57 -4.63
N ASP A 19 -3.91 8.08 -3.41
CA ASP A 19 -4.95 8.90 -2.83
C ASP A 19 -4.35 10.16 -2.20
N PRO A 20 -4.25 11.26 -2.98
CA PRO A 20 -3.72 12.51 -2.49
C PRO A 20 -4.58 13.15 -1.38
N GLU A 21 -5.88 12.86 -1.32
CA GLU A 21 -6.79 13.44 -0.31
C GLU A 21 -6.50 12.85 1.08
N ASN A 22 -6.09 11.58 1.12
CA ASN A 22 -5.69 10.86 2.32
C ASN A 22 -4.16 10.84 2.56
N GLY A 23 -3.40 11.67 1.83
CA GLY A 23 -1.95 11.83 2.04
C GLY A 23 -1.06 10.76 1.40
N ILE A 24 -1.63 9.88 0.56
CA ILE A 24 -0.96 8.86 -0.25
C ILE A 24 -0.64 9.46 -1.63
N ASP A 25 0.17 10.51 -1.62
CA ASP A 25 0.46 11.36 -2.78
C ASP A 25 1.59 10.84 -3.67
N LYS A 26 2.30 9.81 -3.22
CA LYS A 26 3.52 9.29 -3.87
C LYS A 26 3.45 7.77 -4.04
N PRO A 27 4.00 7.21 -5.13
CA PRO A 27 4.07 5.76 -5.34
C PRO A 27 4.75 5.00 -4.20
N GLN A 28 5.71 5.64 -3.52
CA GLN A 28 6.41 5.07 -2.36
C GLN A 28 5.48 4.87 -1.14
N LYS A 29 4.42 5.68 -1.01
CA LYS A 29 3.40 5.55 0.03
C LYS A 29 2.30 4.56 -0.36
N ALA A 30 1.96 4.50 -1.65
CA ALA A 30 0.96 3.59 -2.20
C ALA A 30 1.43 2.12 -2.27
N PHE A 31 2.72 1.89 -2.50
CA PHE A 31 3.27 0.54 -2.64
C PHE A 31 3.11 -0.34 -1.38
N PRO A 32 3.37 0.15 -0.15
CA PRO A 32 3.06 -0.56 1.08
C PRO A 32 1.62 -1.08 1.18
N ILE A 33 0.62 -0.28 0.81
CA ILE A 33 -0.81 -0.67 0.85
C ILE A 33 -1.05 -1.87 -0.06
N LEU A 34 -0.61 -1.77 -1.33
CA LEU A 34 -0.68 -2.88 -2.28
C LEU A 34 -0.01 -4.15 -1.75
N MET A 35 1.15 -4.02 -1.09
CA MET A 35 1.87 -5.15 -0.52
C MET A 35 1.10 -5.79 0.63
N VAL A 36 0.51 -5.00 1.53
CA VAL A 36 -0.27 -5.47 2.67
C VAL A 36 -1.53 -6.19 2.22
N ALA A 37 -2.32 -5.55 1.34
CA ALA A 37 -3.50 -6.16 0.73
C ALA A 37 -3.16 -7.50 0.06
N THR A 38 -2.06 -7.54 -0.70
CA THR A 38 -1.65 -8.75 -1.45
C THR A 38 -1.09 -9.85 -0.55
N LEU A 39 -0.22 -9.53 0.41
CA LEU A 39 0.48 -10.53 1.23
C LEU A 39 -0.40 -11.09 2.35
N LEU A 40 -1.19 -10.23 2.98
CA LEU A 40 -2.07 -10.62 4.09
C LEU A 40 -3.46 -11.04 3.60
N ASN A 41 -3.76 -10.82 2.31
CA ASN A 41 -5.05 -11.13 1.70
C ASN A 41 -6.22 -10.47 2.46
N VAL A 42 -6.04 -9.19 2.77
CA VAL A 42 -7.03 -8.30 3.38
C VAL A 42 -7.62 -7.37 2.32
N SER A 43 -8.72 -6.69 2.63
CA SER A 43 -9.30 -5.70 1.72
C SER A 43 -8.39 -4.48 1.57
N ASP A 44 -8.60 -3.71 0.50
CA ASP A 44 -7.84 -2.47 0.27
C ASP A 44 -8.10 -1.45 1.38
N GLU A 45 -9.35 -1.33 1.84
CA GLU A 45 -9.74 -0.47 2.97
C GLU A 45 -9.03 -0.88 4.27
N GLU A 46 -9.04 -2.18 4.62
CA GLU A 46 -8.31 -2.67 5.80
C GLU A 46 -6.79 -2.47 5.68
N ALA A 47 -6.24 -2.57 4.47
CA ALA A 47 -4.81 -2.35 4.24
C ALA A 47 -4.42 -0.87 4.35
N GLU A 48 -5.28 0.04 3.88
CA GLU A 48 -5.12 1.48 4.02
C GLU A 48 -5.18 1.87 5.49
N ASP A 49 -6.25 1.47 6.20
CA ASP A 49 -6.46 1.76 7.61
C ASP A 49 -5.29 1.25 8.47
N ALA A 50 -4.83 0.01 8.24
CA ALA A 50 -3.70 -0.58 8.97
C ALA A 50 -2.34 0.13 8.76
N ILE A 51 -2.26 1.03 7.77
CA ILE A 51 -1.08 1.87 7.50
C ILE A 51 -1.32 3.30 8.00
N THR A 52 -2.51 3.87 7.79
CA THR A 52 -2.80 5.28 8.09
C THR A 52 -3.13 5.53 9.56
N ASP A 53 -3.78 4.58 10.24
CA ASP A 53 -4.15 4.73 11.65
C ASP A 53 -2.99 4.45 12.61
N GLY A 54 -1.91 3.86 12.09
CA GLY A 54 -0.71 3.49 12.85
C GLY A 54 -1.05 2.61 14.06
N SER A 55 -0.27 2.76 15.14
CA SER A 55 -0.31 1.86 16.32
C SER A 55 -1.65 1.77 17.08
N MET A 56 -2.66 2.50 16.63
CA MET A 56 -4.01 2.50 17.17
C MET A 56 -4.92 1.42 16.53
N ASP A 57 -4.50 0.77 15.44
CA ASP A 57 -5.29 -0.32 14.84
C ASP A 57 -5.03 -1.66 15.53
N ARG A 58 -5.83 -1.95 16.57
CA ARG A 58 -6.16 -3.24 17.24
C ARG A 58 -5.21 -4.48 17.10
N GLY A 59 -3.92 -4.28 16.89
CA GLY A 59 -2.89 -5.32 16.75
C GLY A 59 -2.32 -5.58 15.35
N VAL A 60 -2.63 -4.77 14.32
CA VAL A 60 -2.05 -4.91 12.96
C VAL A 60 -1.41 -3.59 12.51
N ASP A 61 -0.17 -3.36 12.91
CA ASP A 61 0.66 -2.29 12.34
C ASP A 61 1.40 -2.83 11.12
N ALA A 62 0.96 -2.46 9.92
CA ALA A 62 1.52 -3.06 8.71
C ALA A 62 2.84 -2.39 8.29
N VAL A 63 2.88 -1.06 8.20
CA VAL A 63 4.09 -0.26 7.87
C VAL A 63 3.91 1.19 8.36
N TYR A 64 4.90 1.74 9.08
CA TYR A 64 4.98 3.18 9.35
C TYR A 64 5.66 3.89 8.17
N VAL A 65 4.96 4.84 7.55
CA VAL A 65 5.49 5.66 6.44
C VAL A 65 5.98 6.99 7.03
N ASP A 66 7.31 7.13 7.16
CA ASP A 66 7.95 8.38 7.59
C ASP A 66 7.97 9.41 6.43
N ASP A 67 7.99 10.70 6.76
CA ASP A 67 7.98 11.82 5.78
C ASP A 67 9.24 11.90 4.89
#